data_AF-A0A6A4GXD0-F1
#
_entry.id   AF-A0A6A4GXD0-F1
#
_cell.length_a   1.000
_cell.length_b   1.000
_cell.length_c   1.000
_cell.angle_alpha   90.00
_cell.angle_beta   90.00
_cell.angle_gamma   90.00
#
_symmetry.space_group_name_H-M   'P 1'
#
loop_
_entity.id
_entity.type
_entity.pdbx_description
1 polymer ?
#
loop_
_entity_poly.entity_id
_entity_poly.type
_entity_poly.pdbx_seq_one_letter_code
_entity_poly.pdbx_strand_id
1 'polypeptide(L)'
;MIFIRSLFTTLGALTGVVSLTSALTLNAPTPLTPGAPIVSGSDVVLTWTLNMTDPGSDPSEFNLAITDPEGDFTFVYGNFSAFAADGAVVTIPGFRPDLTVLFEAVNVSDSTIVYATSPTFQA
;
A
#
# COMPACT_ATOMS: atom_id res chain seq x y z
N MET A 1 -13.37 -25.34 45.71
CA MET A 1 -14.03 -25.67 44.43
C MET A 1 -13.65 -24.57 43.45
N ILE A 2 -12.61 -24.80 42.64
CA ILE A 2 -12.01 -23.80 41.75
C ILE A 2 -12.30 -24.23 40.31
N PHE A 3 -12.99 -23.37 39.56
CA PHE A 3 -13.19 -23.49 38.12
C PHE A 3 -11.87 -23.14 37.41
N ILE A 4 -11.19 -24.14 36.83
CA ILE A 4 -10.11 -23.87 35.87
C ILE A 4 -10.70 -23.99 34.47
N ARG A 5 -10.76 -22.83 33.80
CA ARG A 5 -11.26 -22.67 32.44
C ARG A 5 -10.40 -23.49 31.48
N SER A 6 -11.09 -24.21 30.60
CA SER A 6 -10.53 -24.99 29.51
C SER A 6 -9.54 -24.15 28.70
N LEU A 7 -8.29 -24.63 28.65
CA LEU A 7 -7.26 -24.11 27.77
C LEU A 7 -7.53 -24.71 26.37
N PHE A 8 -8.11 -23.92 25.46
CA PHE A 8 -8.18 -24.32 24.06
C PHE A 8 -6.77 -24.25 23.47
N THR A 9 -6.11 -25.40 23.39
CA THR A 9 -4.87 -25.56 22.61
C THR A 9 -5.27 -25.67 21.15
N THR A 10 -5.33 -24.55 20.43
CA THR A 10 -5.40 -24.59 18.98
C THR A 10 -4.00 -24.86 18.45
N LEU A 11 -3.75 -26.10 18.05
CA LEU A 11 -2.64 -26.50 17.20
C LEU A 11 -2.89 -25.91 15.81
N GLY A 12 -2.58 -24.62 15.64
CA GLY A 12 -2.64 -23.93 14.36
C GLY A 12 -1.38 -24.25 13.56
N ALA A 13 -1.55 -24.72 12.33
CA ALA A 13 -0.49 -25.07 11.41
C ALA A 13 0.63 -24.02 11.33
N LEU A 14 1.88 -24.48 11.21
CA LEU A 14 2.99 -23.69 10.65
C LEU A 14 2.73 -23.43 9.16
N THR A 15 1.70 -22.67 8.84
CA THR A 15 1.69 -21.84 7.64
C THR A 15 2.11 -20.47 8.15
N GLY A 16 3.40 -20.18 8.05
CA GLY A 16 3.91 -18.85 8.39
C GLY A 16 3.20 -17.84 7.51
N VAL A 17 2.10 -17.26 8.00
CA VAL A 17 1.52 -16.07 7.43
C VAL A 17 2.59 -15.01 7.65
N VAL A 18 3.46 -14.84 6.67
CA VAL A 18 4.32 -13.66 6.63
C VAL A 18 3.33 -12.51 6.55
N SER A 19 3.26 -11.72 7.61
CA SER A 19 2.45 -10.51 7.56
C SER A 19 2.91 -9.70 6.35
N LEU A 20 1.98 -9.35 5.46
CA LEU A 20 2.23 -8.53 4.28
C LEU A 20 3.03 -7.25 4.64
N THR A 21 2.95 -6.80 5.90
CA THR A 21 3.75 -5.72 6.49
C THR A 21 5.27 -5.86 6.35
N SER A 22 5.79 -7.07 6.14
CA SER A 22 7.24 -7.33 6.01
C SER A 22 7.66 -7.76 4.62
N ALA A 23 6.71 -7.88 3.69
CA ALA A 23 6.94 -8.53 2.41
C ALA A 23 6.55 -7.68 1.19
N LEU A 24 6.14 -6.43 1.41
CA LEU A 24 5.91 -5.44 0.36
C LEU A 24 6.80 -4.23 0.62
N THR A 25 7.46 -3.74 -0.43
CA THR A 25 8.17 -2.46 -0.41
C THR A 25 7.59 -1.57 -1.49
N LEU A 26 7.10 -0.38 -1.12
CA LEU A 26 6.73 0.66 -2.07
C LEU A 26 7.92 1.60 -2.29
N ASN A 27 8.24 1.86 -3.55
CA ASN A 27 9.30 2.81 -3.89
C ASN A 27 8.73 4.23 -4.00
N ALA A 28 9.62 5.23 -4.00
CA ALA A 28 9.22 6.60 -4.26
C ALA A 28 8.59 6.70 -5.65
N PRO A 29 7.43 7.37 -5.79
CA PRO A 29 6.84 7.59 -7.10
C PRO A 29 7.74 8.49 -7.94
N THR A 30 7.72 8.25 -9.25
CA THR A 30 8.45 9.07 -10.22
C THR A 30 7.48 9.67 -11.23
N PRO A 31 7.70 10.89 -11.72
CA PRO A 31 6.84 11.46 -12.74
C PRO A 31 6.91 10.61 -14.01
N LEU A 32 5.76 10.37 -14.65
CA LEU A 32 5.71 9.59 -15.91
C LEU A 32 6.57 10.24 -17.01
N THR A 33 6.63 11.58 -17.02
CA THR A 33 7.59 12.33 -17.84
C THR A 33 8.81 12.71 -16.98
N PRO A 34 10.02 12.23 -17.31
CA PRO A 34 11.21 12.53 -16.51
C PRO A 34 11.44 14.03 -16.33
N GLY A 35 11.63 14.45 -15.07
CA GLY A 35 11.89 15.84 -14.70
C GLY A 35 10.65 16.73 -14.56
N ALA A 36 9.45 16.22 -14.87
CA ALA A 36 8.22 16.95 -14.56
C ALA A 36 7.96 16.98 -13.05
N PRO A 37 7.39 18.06 -12.50
CA PRO A 37 6.95 18.07 -11.12
C PRO A 37 5.78 17.10 -10.93
N ILE A 38 5.72 16.46 -9.76
CA ILE A 38 4.55 15.69 -9.35
C ILE A 38 3.57 16.68 -8.73
N VAL A 39 2.47 16.95 -9.43
CA VAL A 39 1.38 17.80 -8.94
C VAL A 39 0.04 17.11 -9.12
N SER A 40 -1.01 17.60 -8.46
CA SER A 40 -2.38 17.13 -8.70
C SER A 40 -2.73 17.03 -10.19
N GLY A 41 -3.32 15.89 -10.58
CA GLY A 41 -3.65 15.55 -11.96
C GLY A 41 -2.49 15.00 -12.79
N SER A 42 -1.27 14.95 -12.25
CA SER A 42 -0.12 14.34 -12.94
C SER A 42 -0.15 12.82 -12.84
N ASP A 43 0.30 12.16 -13.89
CA ASP A 43 0.56 10.73 -13.86
C ASP A 43 1.96 10.44 -13.30
N VAL A 44 2.02 9.53 -12.33
CA VAL A 44 3.26 9.03 -11.74
C VAL A 44 3.38 7.53 -11.94
N VAL A 45 4.61 7.06 -12.05
CA VAL A 45 4.95 5.63 -11.97
C VAL A 45 5.25 5.31 -10.51
N LEU A 46 4.39 4.50 -9.92
CA LEU A 46 4.62 3.88 -8.61
C LEU A 46 5.10 2.45 -8.84
N THR A 47 6.22 2.08 -8.24
CA THR A 47 6.75 0.71 -8.33
C THR A 47 6.81 0.07 -6.96
N TRP A 48 6.71 -1.25 -6.93
CA TRP A 48 6.79 -2.01 -5.71
C TRP A 48 7.50 -3.34 -5.91
N THR A 49 8.08 -3.83 -4.82
CA THR A 49 8.71 -5.14 -4.78
C THR A 49 7.96 -6.02 -3.79
N LEU A 50 7.49 -7.16 -4.28
CA LEU A 50 6.92 -8.23 -3.46
C LEU A 50 8.06 -9.18 -3.06
N ASN A 51 8.42 -9.15 -1.78
CA ASN A 51 9.38 -10.06 -1.14
C ASN A 51 8.64 -11.18 -0.39
N MET A 52 7.60 -11.76 -0.99
CA MET A 52 6.91 -12.93 -0.47
C MET A 52 7.44 -14.21 -1.12
N THR A 53 7.76 -15.20 -0.29
CA THR A 53 8.02 -16.59 -0.72
C THR A 53 6.73 -17.39 -0.91
N ASP A 54 5.56 -16.82 -0.62
CA ASP A 54 4.26 -17.47 -0.77
C ASP A 54 3.52 -16.92 -2.01
N PRO A 55 3.24 -17.74 -3.04
CA PRO A 55 2.59 -17.32 -4.29
C PRO A 55 1.11 -16.92 -4.17
N GLY A 56 0.55 -16.85 -2.95
CA GLY A 56 -0.85 -16.50 -2.71
C GLY A 56 -1.18 -15.01 -2.80
N SER A 57 -0.20 -14.11 -2.63
CA SER A 57 -0.42 -12.67 -2.60
C SER A 57 -0.35 -12.05 -3.99
N ASP A 58 -1.42 -12.27 -4.75
CA ASP A 58 -1.71 -11.55 -5.98
C ASP A 58 -1.87 -10.05 -5.63
N PRO A 59 -1.32 -9.09 -6.40
CA PRO A 59 -1.55 -7.66 -6.18
C PRO A 59 -3.03 -7.24 -6.04
N SER A 60 -3.99 -8.12 -6.33
CA SER A 60 -5.40 -8.00 -5.94
C SER A 60 -5.68 -7.94 -4.42
N GLU A 61 -4.69 -8.21 -3.55
CA GLU A 61 -4.88 -8.27 -2.09
C GLU A 61 -4.72 -6.93 -1.36
N PHE A 62 -4.22 -5.87 -2.03
CA PHE A 62 -4.08 -4.55 -1.42
C PHE A 62 -4.65 -3.42 -2.30
N ASN A 63 -5.12 -2.38 -1.62
CA ASN A 63 -5.46 -1.11 -2.24
C ASN A 63 -4.31 -0.13 -2.07
N LEU A 64 -4.19 0.80 -3.00
CA LEU A 64 -3.32 1.96 -2.82
C LEU A 64 -4.16 3.16 -2.36
N ALA A 65 -3.68 3.79 -1.30
CA ALA A 65 -4.13 5.07 -0.83
C ALA A 65 -2.97 6.07 -0.91
N ILE A 66 -3.29 7.34 -1.02
CA ILE A 66 -2.34 8.44 -0.89
C ILE A 66 -2.79 9.28 0.30
N THR A 67 -1.85 9.49 1.21
CA THR A 67 -2.12 10.01 2.56
C THR A 67 -1.28 11.26 2.79
N ASP A 68 -1.94 12.29 3.32
CA ASP A 68 -1.31 13.58 3.65
C ASP A 68 -0.75 13.59 5.09
N PRO A 69 0.03 14.63 5.47
CA PRO A 69 0.58 14.76 6.83
C PRO A 69 -0.48 14.85 7.93
N GLU A 70 -1.67 15.34 7.60
CA GLU A 70 -2.81 15.44 8.50
C GLU A 70 -3.52 14.08 8.71
N GLY A 71 -3.16 13.06 7.92
CA GLY A 71 -3.72 11.71 7.96
C GLY A 71 -5.01 11.56 7.15
N ASP A 72 -5.35 12.57 6.34
CA ASP A 72 -6.41 12.44 5.35
C ASP A 72 -5.89 11.59 4.19
N PHE A 73 -6.72 10.67 3.70
CA PHE A 73 -6.31 9.72 2.68
C PHE A 73 -7.34 9.60 1.58
N THR A 74 -6.84 9.43 0.36
CA THR A 74 -7.67 9.16 -0.82
C THR A 74 -7.25 7.84 -1.42
N PHE A 75 -8.20 6.93 -1.59
CA PHE A 75 -7.96 5.72 -2.39
C PHE A 75 -7.76 6.11 -3.85
N VAL A 76 -6.72 5.56 -4.48
CA VAL A 76 -6.44 5.75 -5.92
C VAL A 76 -7.14 4.69 -6.80
N TYR A 77 -8.11 3.95 -6.24
CA TYR A 77 -8.96 3.02 -6.98
C TYR A 77 -9.73 3.75 -8.09
N GLY A 78 -9.27 3.59 -9.33
CA GLY A 78 -9.83 4.26 -10.52
C GLY A 78 -8.92 5.31 -11.15
N ASN A 79 -7.82 5.68 -10.49
CA ASN A 79 -6.78 6.56 -11.04
C ASN A 79 -5.62 5.77 -11.68
N PHE A 80 -5.80 4.46 -11.86
CA PHE A 80 -4.80 3.63 -12.54
C PHE A 80 -5.01 3.73 -14.05
N SER A 81 -4.02 4.27 -14.76
CA SER A 81 -3.99 4.23 -16.23
C SER A 81 -3.28 2.98 -16.75
N ALA A 82 -2.45 2.33 -15.92
CA ALA A 82 -1.87 1.02 -16.18
C ALA A 82 -1.55 0.31 -14.85
N PHE A 83 -1.72 -1.01 -14.80
CA PHE A 83 -1.38 -1.85 -13.66
C PHE A 83 -0.58 -3.07 -14.12
N ALA A 84 0.53 -3.32 -13.44
CA ALA A 84 1.47 -4.41 -13.71
C ALA A 84 1.85 -5.11 -12.38
N ALA A 85 2.55 -6.23 -12.49
CA ALA A 85 2.93 -7.02 -11.31
C ALA A 85 3.88 -6.28 -10.35
N ASP A 86 4.68 -5.36 -10.87
CA ASP A 86 5.76 -4.63 -10.20
C ASP A 86 5.52 -3.11 -10.11
N GLY A 87 4.35 -2.63 -10.54
CA GLY A 87 4.03 -1.22 -10.48
C GLY A 87 2.74 -0.83 -11.17
N ALA A 88 2.39 0.44 -11.06
CA ALA A 88 1.26 1.04 -11.73
C ALA A 88 1.56 2.49 -12.13
N VAL A 89 0.85 2.96 -13.15
CA VAL A 89 0.74 4.38 -13.43
C VAL A 89 -0.50 4.91 -12.72
N VAL A 90 -0.30 5.90 -11.86
CA VAL A 90 -1.32 6.47 -10.98
C VAL A 90 -1.45 7.96 -11.26
N THR A 91 -2.67 8.44 -11.48
CA THR A 91 -2.96 9.88 -11.51
C THR A 91 -3.09 10.41 -10.08
N ILE A 92 -2.28 11.42 -9.74
CA ILE A 92 -2.32 12.07 -8.42
C ILE A 92 -3.67 12.77 -8.23
N PRO A 93 -4.42 12.48 -7.16
CA PRO A 93 -5.71 13.12 -6.91
C PRO A 93 -5.55 14.60 -6.52
N GLY A 94 -6.70 15.26 -6.29
CA GLY A 94 -6.85 16.68 -6.01
C GLY A 94 -6.18 17.22 -4.74
N PHE A 95 -4.84 17.16 -4.62
CA PHE A 95 -4.12 17.74 -3.48
C PHE A 95 -3.80 19.22 -3.67
N ARG A 96 -3.56 19.90 -2.54
CA ARG A 96 -2.96 21.22 -2.58
C ARG A 96 -1.51 21.08 -3.07
N PRO A 97 -1.06 21.97 -3.97
CA PRO A 97 0.34 22.02 -4.32
C PRO A 97 1.17 22.26 -3.06
N ASP A 98 2.32 21.59 -2.95
CA ASP A 98 3.30 21.66 -1.86
C ASP A 98 3.02 20.77 -0.64
N LEU A 99 1.99 19.92 -0.69
CA LEU A 99 1.78 18.91 0.35
C LEU A 99 2.79 17.78 0.22
N THR A 100 3.39 17.40 1.35
CA THR A 100 4.27 16.22 1.43
C THR A 100 3.44 15.00 1.75
N VAL A 101 3.20 14.15 0.77
CA VAL A 101 2.30 12.98 0.88
C VAL A 101 3.11 11.69 0.74
N LEU A 102 2.46 10.55 1.01
CA LEU A 102 3.02 9.23 0.73
C LEU A 102 1.96 8.29 0.16
N PHE A 103 2.38 7.23 -0.51
CA PHE A 103 1.50 6.13 -0.87
C PHE A 103 1.49 5.06 0.22
N GLU A 104 0.31 4.52 0.50
CA GLU A 104 0.09 3.41 1.42
C GLU A 104 -0.53 2.25 0.65
N ALA A 105 0.06 1.07 0.77
CA ALA A 105 -0.59 -0.17 0.39
C ALA A 105 -1.36 -0.69 1.60
N VAL A 106 -2.68 -0.76 1.51
CA VAL A 106 -3.58 -1.11 2.61
C VAL A 106 -4.41 -2.34 2.28
N ASN A 107 -4.87 -3.07 3.29
CA ASN A 107 -5.70 -4.25 3.08
C ASN A 107 -7.04 -3.88 2.41
N VAL A 108 -7.44 -4.64 1.38
CA VAL A 108 -8.69 -4.43 0.62
C VAL A 108 -9.97 -4.55 1.48
N SER A 109 -9.92 -5.36 2.54
CA SER A 109 -11.01 -5.64 3.47
C SER A 109 -10.98 -4.77 4.72
N ASP A 110 -9.82 -4.23 5.10
CA ASP A 110 -9.63 -3.38 6.28
C ASP A 110 -8.53 -2.33 6.04
N SER A 111 -8.94 -1.12 5.66
CA SER A 111 -8.00 -0.05 5.33
C SER A 111 -7.20 0.49 6.53
N THR A 112 -7.48 0.03 7.75
CA THR A 112 -6.65 0.37 8.93
C THR A 112 -5.35 -0.43 8.98
N ILE A 113 -5.27 -1.52 8.20
CA ILE A 113 -4.08 -2.34 8.09
C ILE A 113 -3.24 -1.84 6.91
N VAL A 114 -2.12 -1.19 7.22
CA VAL A 114 -1.13 -0.74 6.24
C VAL A 114 -0.03 -1.79 6.09
N TYR A 115 0.17 -2.29 4.86
CA TYR A 115 1.19 -3.26 4.50
C TYR A 115 2.53 -2.62 4.15
N ALA A 116 2.51 -1.47 3.47
CA ALA A 116 3.73 -0.77 3.11
C ALA A 116 3.45 0.71 2.87
N THR A 117 4.47 1.52 3.08
CA THR A 117 4.44 2.94 2.75
C THR A 117 5.58 3.28 1.81
N SER A 118 5.36 4.21 0.89
CA SER A 118 6.43 4.78 0.08
C SER A 118 7.21 5.80 0.90
N PRO A 119 8.44 6.18 0.48
CA PRO A 119 9.01 7.46 0.86
C PRO A 119 8.03 8.60 0.56
N THR A 120 8.09 9.65 1.37
CA THR A 120 7.30 10.86 1.15
C THR A 120 7.80 11.63 -0.07
N PHE A 121 6.88 12.34 -0.73
CA PHE A 121 7.16 13.17 -1.91
C PHE A 121 6.24 14.40 -1.91
N GLN A 122 6.64 15.45 -2.64
CA GLN A 122 5.79 16.63 -2.81
C GLN A 122 4.80 16.41 -3.96
N ALA A 123 3.53 16.72 -3.70
CA ALA A 123 2.41 16.66 -4.64
C ALA A 123 1.74 18.04 -4.86
#